data_AF-A0A8T7MEX4-F1
#
_entry.id   AF-A0A8T7MEX4-F1
#
_cell.length_a   1.000
_cell.length_b   1.000
_cell.length_c   1.000
_cell.angle_alpha   90.00
_cell.angle_beta   90.00
_cell.angle_gamma   90.00
#
_symmetry.space_group_name_H-M   'P 1'
#
loop_
_entity.id
_entity.type
_entity.pdbx_description
1 polymer ?
#
loop_
_entity_poly.entity_id
_entity_poly.type
_entity_poly.pdbx_seq_one_letter_code
_entity_poly.pdbx_strand_id
1 'polypeptide(L)'
;MEVERKVAYGSAVDAATQISRSRGGTGINTSFIERFNGTLRERLGSLTRKCRRAAHKPETLHYGMFLVDTSYNFCMPHDELRVRQTESSDKRKRYWLLCTPAMAAGLTDHIWRPVCV
;
A
#
# COMPACT_ATOMS: atom_id res chain seq x y z
N MET A 1 -25.52 -11.01 -3.07
CA MET A 1 -24.62 -11.89 -2.30
C MET A 1 -24.32 -11.17 -1.01
N GLU A 2 -24.81 -11.70 0.12
CA GLU A 2 -24.66 -11.06 1.43
C GLU A 2 -23.41 -11.62 2.12
N VAL A 3 -22.55 -10.73 2.64
CA VAL A 3 -21.29 -11.12 3.29
C VAL A 3 -21.48 -11.07 4.80
N GLU A 4 -21.66 -12.23 5.43
CA GLU A 4 -21.71 -12.36 6.88
C GLU A 4 -20.28 -12.34 7.46
N ARG A 5 -20.04 -11.56 8.52
CA ARG A 5 -18.74 -11.46 9.19
C ARG A 5 -18.84 -11.94 10.62
N LYS A 6 -18.01 -12.90 11.01
CA LYS A 6 -17.93 -13.46 12.36
C LYS A 6 -16.48 -13.47 12.84
N VAL A 7 -16.28 -13.16 14.12
CA VAL A 7 -14.97 -13.29 14.77
C VAL A 7 -14.77 -14.76 15.11
N ALA A 8 -13.83 -15.42 14.42
CA ALA A 8 -13.54 -16.84 14.65
C ALA A 8 -12.65 -17.06 15.88
N TYR A 9 -11.73 -16.14 16.15
CA TYR A 9 -10.79 -16.19 17.27
C TYR A 9 -10.63 -14.80 17.90
N GLY A 10 -10.47 -14.75 19.22
CA GLY A 10 -10.31 -13.52 19.98
C GLY A 10 -11.62 -12.85 20.37
N SER A 11 -11.52 -11.60 20.85
CA SER A 11 -12.65 -10.82 21.37
C SER A 11 -13.20 -9.85 20.32
N ALA A 12 -14.52 -9.88 20.13
CA ALA A 12 -15.21 -8.92 19.27
C ALA A 12 -15.08 -7.47 19.79
N VAL A 13 -14.98 -7.28 21.11
CA VAL A 13 -14.79 -5.97 21.73
C VAL A 13 -13.40 -5.42 21.41
N ASP A 14 -12.37 -6.26 21.47
CA ASP A 14 -11.01 -5.86 21.12
C ASP A 14 -10.91 -5.53 19.64
N ALA A 15 -11.51 -6.35 18.77
CA ALA A 15 -11.57 -6.08 17.34
C ALA A 15 -12.23 -4.73 17.05
N ALA A 16 -13.39 -4.44 17.66
CA ALA A 16 -14.08 -3.15 17.51
C ALA A 16 -13.22 -1.98 18.01
N THR A 17 -12.49 -2.17 19.12
CA THR A 17 -11.57 -1.17 19.67
C THR A 17 -10.38 -0.90 18.74
N GLN A 18 -9.83 -1.95 18.11
CA GLN A 18 -8.73 -1.76 17.15
C GLN A 18 -9.19 -1.11 15.85
N ILE A 19 -10.38 -1.48 15.35
CA ILE A 19 -10.97 -0.85 14.16
C ILE A 19 -11.13 0.65 14.38
N SER A 20 -11.73 1.06 15.50
CA SER A 20 -11.93 2.49 15.82
C SER A 20 -10.62 3.26 15.96
N ARG A 21 -9.56 2.62 16.50
CA ARG A 21 -8.22 3.21 16.61
C ARG A 21 -7.49 3.32 15.28
N SER A 22 -7.64 2.34 14.39
CA SER A 22 -6.85 2.22 13.15
C SER A 22 -7.09 3.34 12.14
N ARG A 23 -8.29 3.96 12.14
CA ARG A 23 -8.76 4.94 11.14
C ARG A 23 -8.69 4.46 9.68
N GLY A 24 -8.39 3.17 9.44
CA GLY A 24 -8.21 2.60 8.11
C GLY A 24 -9.47 1.98 7.51
N GLY A 25 -10.56 1.87 8.28
CA GLY A 25 -11.83 1.32 7.82
C GLY A 25 -12.88 1.22 8.92
N THR A 26 -14.10 0.85 8.54
CA THR A 26 -15.25 0.74 9.45
C THR A 26 -15.55 -0.70 9.89
N GLY A 27 -14.78 -1.68 9.41
CA GLY A 27 -15.00 -3.09 9.70
C GLY A 27 -13.78 -3.94 9.39
N ILE A 28 -13.83 -5.22 9.80
CA ILE A 28 -12.79 -6.19 9.50
C ILE A 28 -12.75 -6.42 7.99
N ASN A 29 -11.58 -6.16 7.39
CA ASN A 29 -11.35 -6.35 5.96
C ASN A 29 -9.90 -6.79 5.73
N THR A 30 -9.70 -7.69 4.77
CA THR A 30 -8.40 -8.17 4.31
C THR A 30 -7.90 -7.43 3.07
N SER A 31 -8.72 -6.59 2.44
CA SER A 31 -8.41 -5.90 1.17
C SER A 31 -7.08 -5.14 1.20
N PHE A 32 -6.74 -4.49 2.31
CA PHE A 32 -5.47 -3.79 2.47
C PHE A 32 -4.27 -4.75 2.42
N ILE A 33 -4.35 -5.85 3.17
CA ILE A 33 -3.31 -6.90 3.20
C ILE A 33 -3.24 -7.61 1.85
N GLU A 34 -4.38 -7.85 1.21
CA GLU A 34 -4.47 -8.49 -0.11
C GLU A 34 -3.89 -7.62 -1.22
N ARG A 35 -4.17 -6.30 -1.22
CA ARG A 35 -3.56 -5.34 -2.15
C ARG A 35 -2.04 -5.34 -1.99
N PHE A 36 -1.56 -5.26 -0.74
CA PHE A 36 -0.14 -5.32 -0.44
C PHE A 36 0.51 -6.63 -0.91
N ASN A 37 -0.09 -7.77 -0.58
CA ASN A 37 0.38 -9.09 -1.03
C ASN A 37 0.34 -9.22 -2.56
N GLY A 38 -0.63 -8.58 -3.23
CA GLY A 38 -0.70 -8.47 -4.68
C GLY A 38 0.53 -7.76 -5.26
N THR A 39 0.85 -6.58 -4.74
CA THR A 39 2.05 -5.81 -5.13
C THR A 39 3.34 -6.58 -4.89
N LEU A 40 3.46 -7.27 -3.75
CA LEU A 40 4.61 -8.11 -3.46
C LEU A 40 4.74 -9.26 -4.47
N ARG A 41 3.65 -9.96 -4.79
CA ARG A 41 3.66 -11.06 -5.76
C ARG A 41 3.94 -10.60 -7.19
N GLU A 42 3.51 -9.40 -7.55
CA GLU A 42 3.81 -8.79 -8.85
C GLU A 42 5.30 -8.47 -9.01
N ARG A 43 5.96 -8.04 -7.93
CA ARG A 43 7.32 -7.46 -7.99
C ARG A 43 8.42 -8.36 -7.46
N LEU A 44 8.10 -9.32 -6.60
CA LEU A 44 9.03 -10.32 -6.05
C LEU A 44 8.69 -11.68 -6.62
N GLY A 45 9.47 -12.09 -7.63
CA GLY A 45 9.30 -13.40 -8.29
C GLY A 45 9.33 -14.60 -7.33
N SER A 46 10.05 -14.47 -6.20
CA SER A 46 10.13 -15.49 -5.14
C SER A 46 8.81 -15.71 -4.39
N LEU A 47 7.89 -14.73 -4.40
CA LEU A 47 6.58 -14.82 -3.76
C LEU A 47 5.45 -15.26 -4.70
N THR A 48 5.77 -15.47 -5.99
CA THR A 48 4.78 -15.96 -6.94
C THR A 48 4.41 -17.42 -6.65
N ARG A 49 3.15 -17.81 -6.94
CA ARG A 49 2.63 -19.16 -6.68
C ARG A 49 3.46 -20.26 -7.36
N LYS A 50 4.02 -19.99 -8.54
CA LYS A 50 4.90 -20.90 -9.29
C LYS A 50 6.19 -20.17 -9.63
N CYS A 51 7.13 -20.24 -8.70
CA CYS A 51 8.40 -19.56 -8.76
C CYS A 51 9.49 -20.52 -9.27
N ARG A 52 10.27 -20.09 -10.28
CA ARG A 52 11.49 -20.79 -10.74
C ARG A 52 12.77 -20.30 -10.05
N ARG A 53 12.68 -19.29 -9.19
CA ARG A 53 13.80 -18.61 -8.53
C ARG A 53 13.49 -18.36 -7.04
N ALA A 54 13.40 -19.46 -6.29
CA ALA A 54 13.05 -19.39 -4.87
C ALA A 54 14.16 -18.68 -4.10
N ALA A 55 13.79 -17.90 -3.08
CA ALA A 55 14.76 -17.34 -2.17
C ALA A 55 15.31 -18.47 -1.29
N HIS A 56 16.62 -18.68 -1.30
CA HIS A 56 17.28 -19.69 -0.46
C HIS A 56 17.43 -19.25 1.00
N LYS A 57 17.31 -17.95 1.26
CA LYS A 57 17.53 -17.32 2.56
C LYS A 57 16.32 -16.45 2.92
N PRO A 58 15.77 -16.56 4.14
CA PRO A 58 14.65 -15.72 4.57
C PRO A 58 15.01 -14.23 4.57
N GLU A 59 16.28 -13.88 4.81
CA GLU A 59 16.76 -12.50 4.80
C GLU A 59 16.62 -11.87 3.40
N THR A 60 16.91 -12.63 2.34
CA THR A 60 16.74 -12.16 0.96
C THR A 60 15.27 -11.80 0.68
N LEU A 61 14.34 -12.61 1.18
CA LEU A 61 12.93 -12.33 1.06
C LEU A 61 12.55 -11.07 1.87
N HIS A 62 13.01 -10.99 3.11
CA HIS A 62 12.74 -9.89 4.02
C HIS A 62 13.20 -8.54 3.43
N TYR A 63 14.45 -8.44 2.97
CA TYR A 63 14.97 -7.23 2.35
C TYR A 63 14.26 -6.90 1.03
N GLY A 64 13.92 -7.91 0.23
CA GLY A 64 13.14 -7.72 -0.99
C GLY A 64 11.75 -7.12 -0.71
N MET A 65 11.08 -7.61 0.33
CA MET A 65 9.77 -7.08 0.76
C MET A 65 9.88 -5.62 1.18
N PHE A 66 10.87 -5.26 2.00
CA PHE A 66 11.11 -3.87 2.40
C PHE A 66 11.42 -2.97 1.22
N LEU A 67 12.24 -3.43 0.28
CA LEU A 67 12.59 -2.65 -0.91
C LEU A 67 11.35 -2.38 -1.77
N VAL A 68 10.50 -3.37 -1.99
CA VAL A 68 9.27 -3.22 -2.77
C VAL A 68 8.27 -2.31 -2.05
N ASP A 69 8.04 -2.53 -0.75
CA ASP A 69 7.10 -1.74 0.04
C ASP A 69 7.51 -0.27 0.10
N THR A 70 8.78 0.00 0.41
CA THR A 70 9.31 1.37 0.48
C THR A 70 9.24 2.03 -0.89
N SER A 71 9.62 1.33 -1.96
CA SER A 71 9.56 1.88 -3.32
C SER A 71 8.13 2.20 -3.74
N TYR A 72 7.17 1.32 -3.43
CA TYR A 72 5.76 1.55 -3.74
C TYR A 72 5.19 2.75 -2.99
N ASN A 73 5.45 2.85 -1.68
CA ASN A 73 4.87 3.91 -0.85
C ASN A 73 5.50 5.28 -1.09
N PHE A 74 6.82 5.36 -1.35
CA PHE A 74 7.56 6.63 -1.39
C PHE A 74 7.92 7.09 -2.80
N CYS A 75 8.15 6.17 -3.73
CA CYS A 75 8.71 6.52 -5.05
C CYS A 75 7.69 6.45 -6.18
N MET A 76 6.56 5.78 -6.00
CA MET A 76 5.62 5.49 -7.08
C MET A 76 4.27 6.19 -6.89
N PRO A 77 3.97 7.22 -7.69
CA PRO A 77 2.68 7.89 -7.61
C PRO A 77 1.56 6.97 -8.08
N HIS A 78 0.40 7.08 -7.42
CA HIS A 78 -0.77 6.24 -7.67
C HIS A 78 -1.91 7.05 -8.28
N ASP A 79 -2.55 6.52 -9.31
CA ASP A 79 -3.57 7.26 -10.09
C ASP A 79 -4.81 7.59 -9.28
N GLU A 80 -5.27 6.67 -8.44
CA GLU A 80 -6.40 6.88 -7.51
C GLU A 80 -6.11 7.90 -6.40
N LEU A 81 -4.83 8.21 -6.14
CA LEU A 81 -4.44 9.15 -5.09
C LEU A 81 -4.18 10.57 -5.62
N ARG A 82 -4.27 10.77 -6.95
CA ARG A 82 -4.01 12.08 -7.56
C ARG A 82 -4.94 13.13 -6.99
N VAL A 83 -4.37 14.26 -6.57
CA VAL A 83 -5.13 15.36 -5.95
C VAL A 83 -5.43 16.41 -7.02
N ARG A 84 -6.66 16.93 -7.01
CA ARG A 84 -7.06 18.01 -7.92
C ARG A 84 -6.34 19.30 -7.52
N GLN A 85 -5.66 19.93 -8.46
CA GLN A 85 -5.07 21.24 -8.22
C GLN A 85 -6.18 22.30 -8.23
N THR A 86 -6.50 22.87 -7.06
CA THR A 86 -7.57 23.86 -6.89
C THR A 86 -7.14 25.28 -7.22
N GLU A 87 -5.83 25.56 -7.23
CA GLU A 87 -5.28 26.88 -7.54
C GLU A 87 -4.25 26.79 -8.66
N SER A 88 -4.68 27.13 -9.88
CA SER A 88 -3.77 27.51 -10.96
C SER A 88 -4.41 28.63 -11.76
N SER A 89 -3.78 29.80 -11.74
CA SER A 89 -4.11 30.98 -12.56
C SER A 89 -3.91 30.70 -14.06
N ASP A 90 -3.26 29.59 -14.39
CA ASP A 90 -2.91 29.19 -15.74
C ASP A 90 -3.73 27.96 -16.16
N LYS A 91 -4.63 28.15 -17.14
CA LYS A 91 -5.53 27.13 -17.69
C LYS A 91 -4.81 25.99 -18.42
N ARG A 92 -3.49 26.08 -18.60
CA ARG A 92 -2.65 25.07 -19.27
C ARG A 92 -1.93 24.12 -18.30
N LYS A 93 -2.02 24.32 -16.98
CA LYS A 93 -1.32 23.48 -15.98
C LYS A 93 -2.19 22.31 -15.50
N ARG A 94 -1.53 21.17 -15.31
CA ARG A 94 -2.12 19.85 -15.00
C ARG A 94 -3.19 19.94 -13.92
N TYR A 95 -4.40 19.51 -14.25
CA TYR A 95 -5.54 19.44 -13.33
C TYR A 95 -5.32 18.47 -12.15
N TRP A 96 -4.32 17.58 -12.25
CA TRP A 96 -4.02 16.53 -11.27
C TRP A 96 -2.55 16.56 -10.86
N LEU A 97 -2.31 16.59 -9.55
CA LEU A 97 -0.99 16.41 -8.95
C LEU A 97 -0.75 14.93 -8.65
N LEU A 98 0.45 14.46 -9.00
CA LEU A 98 0.89 13.11 -8.66
C LEU A 98 1.01 12.99 -7.14
N CYS A 99 0.56 11.86 -6.60
CA CYS A 99 0.55 11.60 -5.16
C CYS A 99 0.92 10.14 -4.91
N THR A 100 1.88 9.91 -4.02
CA THR A 100 2.24 8.56 -3.55
C THR A 100 1.41 8.20 -2.32
N PRO A 101 1.31 6.90 -1.96
CA PRO A 101 0.68 6.51 -0.69
C PRO A 101 1.26 7.21 0.54
N ALA A 102 2.58 7.38 0.60
CA ALA A 102 3.23 8.10 1.71
C ALA A 102 2.85 9.59 1.74
N MET A 103 2.66 10.23 0.57
CA MET A 103 2.14 11.60 0.50
C MET A 103 0.69 11.69 0.99
N ALA A 104 -0.18 10.78 0.54
CA ALA A 104 -1.58 10.72 0.98
C ALA A 104 -1.71 10.46 2.48
N ALA A 105 -0.77 9.71 3.07
CA ALA A 105 -0.68 9.47 4.51
C ALA A 105 -0.02 10.63 5.29
N GLY A 106 0.51 11.66 4.61
CA GLY A 106 1.19 12.80 5.25
C GLY A 106 2.58 12.47 5.82
N LEU A 107 3.20 11.38 5.36
CA LEU A 107 4.55 10.97 5.79
C LEU A 107 5.67 11.69 5.03
N THR A 108 5.36 12.21 3.84
CA THR A 108 6.27 12.99 2.98
C THR A 108 5.45 13.97 2.14
N ASP A 109 6.06 15.04 1.66
CA ASP A 109 5.44 16.06 0.80
C ASP A 109 5.88 15.94 -0.67
N HIS A 110 6.79 15.02 -0.98
CA HIS A 110 7.34 14.83 -2.31
C HIS A 110 7.54 13.35 -2.65
N ILE A 111 7.73 13.09 -3.94
CA ILE A 111 8.06 11.76 -4.48
C ILE A 111 9.56 11.52 -4.32
N TRP A 112 9.91 10.44 -3.64
CA TRP A 112 11.30 10.07 -3.43
C TRP A 112 11.87 9.46 -4.70
N ARG A 113 13.13 9.79 -5.01
CA ARG A 113 13.87 9.17 -6.11
C ARG A 113 14.89 8.22 -5.50
N PRO A 114 14.80 6.91 -5.75
CA PRO A 114 15.84 6.00 -5.30
C PRO A 114 17.14 6.43 -5.96
N VAL A 115 18.22 6.46 -5.18
CA VAL A 115 19.56 6.64 -5.75
C VAL A 115 19.83 5.38 -6.57
N CYS A 116 19.99 5.54 -7.89
CA CYS A 116 20.45 4.44 -8.73
C CYS A 116 21.87 4.08 -8.26
N VAL A 117 22.03 2.88 -7.72
CA VAL A 117 23.33 2.27 -7.40
C VAL A 117 23.76 1.42 -8.59
#